data_AF-A0A7G8XB60-F1
#
_entry.id   AF-A0A7G8XB60-F1
#
_cell.length_a   1.000
_cell.length_b   1.000
_cell.length_c   1.000
_cell.angle_alpha   90.00
_cell.angle_beta   90.00
_cell.angle_gamma   90.00
#
_symmetry.space_group_name_H-M   'P 1'
#
loop_
_entity.id
_entity.type
_entity.pdbx_description
1 polymer ?
#
loop_
_entity_poly.entity_id
_entity_poly.type
_entity_poly.pdbx_seq_one_letter_code
_entity_poly.pdbx_strand_id
1 'polypeptide(L)'
;MVVVVGNYLTSSEIEELTSSFKESQKYKNLIQEMGSYGIVDDRTFDVSQGLKFDLIQNEDVISAKSLTLQLPNDVSIMYIVRHLNGDKETTNDFFVGAIEEKDEHGGVKETKFTARNEVSVSIFEKQFNEEQLVEAANLDKKSKEEFPFDENYYPGQLLEQVDSQAWYSGCMAGGYHWCGEGCGGSIACSSQLAGVNQLDNCCKSHDCCYTTRGVKHPNCYCDEQLCKCANAAKWYFNTPLVQAAMCFSC
;
A
#
# COMPACT_ATOMS: atom_id res chain seq x y z
N MET A 1 10.21 -11.04 -11.31
CA MET A 1 9.87 -9.77 -10.63
C MET A 1 8.37 -9.80 -10.39
N VAL A 2 7.83 -9.19 -9.32
CA VAL A 2 6.36 -8.99 -9.26
C VAL A 2 6.01 -8.32 -10.56
N VAL A 3 5.04 -8.86 -11.30
CA VAL A 3 4.63 -8.20 -12.52
C VAL A 3 3.76 -7.03 -12.10
N VAL A 4 4.43 -5.90 -11.94
CA VAL A 4 3.84 -4.58 -11.78
C VAL A 4 4.30 -3.76 -12.98
N VAL A 5 3.42 -2.90 -13.48
CA VAL A 5 3.74 -1.86 -14.45
C VAL A 5 2.89 -0.66 -14.12
N GLY A 6 3.43 0.54 -14.28
CA GLY A 6 2.67 1.72 -13.94
C GLY A 6 3.29 3.01 -14.40
N ASN A 7 2.65 4.11 -14.02
CA ASN A 7 3.13 5.45 -14.25
C ASN A 7 2.66 6.38 -13.12
N TYR A 8 3.15 7.61 -13.13
CA TYR A 8 2.64 8.66 -12.27
C TYR A 8 1.23 9.06 -12.69
N LEU A 9 0.42 9.48 -11.72
CA LEU A 9 -0.84 10.17 -11.99
C LEU A 9 -0.55 11.52 -12.66
N THR A 10 -1.38 11.86 -13.65
CA THR A 10 -1.39 13.21 -14.24
C THR A 10 -2.08 14.21 -13.31
N SER A 11 -1.83 15.51 -13.51
CA SER A 11 -2.51 16.55 -12.74
C SER A 11 -4.03 16.46 -12.83
N SER A 12 -4.58 16.18 -14.01
CA SER A 12 -6.03 15.99 -14.19
C SER A 12 -6.57 14.78 -13.42
N GLU A 13 -5.82 13.68 -13.37
CA GLU A 13 -6.23 12.50 -12.58
C GLU A 13 -6.18 12.79 -11.07
N ILE A 14 -5.20 13.57 -10.61
CA ILE A 14 -5.12 14.01 -9.20
C ILE A 14 -6.31 14.89 -8.84
N GLU A 15 -6.65 15.87 -9.69
CA GLU A 15 -7.83 16.74 -9.49
C GLU A 15 -9.14 15.95 -9.47
N GLU A 16 -9.29 14.98 -10.37
CA GLU A 16 -10.46 14.09 -10.41
C GLU A 16 -10.59 13.26 -9.13
N LEU A 17 -9.50 12.58 -8.72
CA LEU A 17 -9.50 11.76 -7.51
C LEU A 17 -9.80 12.59 -6.27
N THR A 18 -9.14 13.75 -6.12
CA THR A 18 -9.33 14.63 -4.96
C THR A 18 -10.72 15.22 -4.87
N SER A 19 -11.30 15.61 -6.00
CA SER A 19 -12.69 16.10 -6.03
C SER A 19 -13.68 15.00 -5.67
N SER A 20 -13.47 13.78 -6.19
CA SER A 20 -14.33 12.63 -5.93
C SER A 20 -14.27 12.18 -4.47
N PHE A 21 -13.05 11.95 -3.95
CA PHE A 21 -12.89 11.32 -2.65
C PHE A 21 -13.29 12.27 -1.50
N LYS A 22 -13.17 13.60 -1.68
CA LYS A 22 -13.57 14.60 -0.68
C LYS A 22 -15.07 14.56 -0.37
N GLU A 23 -15.88 14.14 -1.33
CA GLU A 23 -17.31 13.96 -1.12
C GLU A 23 -17.68 12.65 -0.42
N SER A 24 -16.75 11.68 -0.39
CA SER A 24 -17.00 10.36 0.20
C SER A 24 -17.20 10.41 1.72
N GLN A 25 -18.11 9.58 2.23
CA GLN A 25 -18.32 9.45 3.68
C GLN A 25 -17.09 8.85 4.38
N LYS A 26 -16.35 7.95 3.72
CA LYS A 26 -15.10 7.36 4.22
C LYS A 26 -14.07 8.45 4.55
N TYR A 27 -13.86 9.40 3.63
CA TYR A 27 -12.96 10.53 3.84
C TYR A 27 -13.42 11.43 4.99
N LYS A 28 -14.69 11.81 5.00
CA LYS A 28 -15.28 12.66 6.06
C LYS A 28 -15.09 12.02 7.45
N ASN A 29 -15.35 10.71 7.57
CA ASN A 29 -15.11 9.97 8.81
C ASN A 29 -13.63 9.93 9.19
N LEU A 30 -12.74 9.72 8.22
CA LEU A 30 -11.30 9.71 8.45
C LEU A 30 -10.83 11.05 9.03
N ILE A 31 -11.17 12.16 8.37
CA ILE A 31 -10.78 13.51 8.80
C ILE A 31 -11.36 13.81 10.19
N GLN A 32 -12.62 13.43 10.45
CA GLN A 32 -13.24 13.60 11.75
C GLN A 32 -12.50 12.85 12.86
N GLU A 33 -12.16 11.57 12.63
CA GLU A 33 -11.44 10.76 13.62
C GLU A 33 -10.01 11.28 13.84
N MET A 34 -9.30 11.63 12.76
CA MET A 34 -7.97 12.25 12.88
C MET A 34 -8.03 13.59 13.64
N GLY A 35 -9.11 14.35 13.45
CA GLY A 35 -9.38 15.62 14.14
C GLY A 35 -9.49 15.50 15.66
N SER A 36 -9.77 14.31 16.23
CA SER A 36 -9.75 14.11 17.68
C SER A 36 -8.34 13.94 18.26
N TYR A 37 -7.33 13.76 17.40
CA TYR A 37 -5.92 13.57 17.78
C TYR A 37 -5.04 14.79 17.45
N GLY A 38 -5.52 15.70 16.60
CA GLY A 38 -4.78 16.91 16.24
C GLY A 38 -5.53 17.80 15.25
N ILE A 39 -4.94 18.96 14.94
CA ILE A 39 -5.49 19.86 13.92
C ILE A 39 -5.19 19.30 12.54
N VAL A 40 -6.24 18.83 11.86
CA VAL A 40 -6.19 18.39 10.47
C VAL A 40 -6.74 19.51 9.58
N ASP A 41 -5.88 20.12 8.78
CA ASP A 41 -6.28 21.07 7.74
C ASP A 41 -6.16 20.40 6.37
N ASP A 42 -7.29 20.01 5.80
CA ASP A 42 -7.40 19.30 4.53
C ASP A 42 -7.68 20.21 3.32
N ARG A 43 -7.65 21.53 3.55
CA ARG A 43 -7.90 22.54 2.51
C ARG A 43 -6.68 22.72 1.61
N THR A 44 -5.49 22.50 2.15
CA THR A 44 -4.21 22.60 1.45
C THR A 44 -3.41 21.31 1.63
N PHE A 45 -2.79 20.83 0.57
CA PHE A 45 -1.95 19.64 0.61
C PHE A 45 -0.92 19.69 -0.52
N ASP A 46 0.19 18.98 -0.31
CA ASP A 46 1.14 18.62 -1.36
C ASP A 46 0.94 17.16 -1.75
N VAL A 47 1.21 16.81 -3.00
CA VAL A 47 1.20 15.42 -3.46
C VAL A 47 2.58 14.82 -3.24
N SER A 48 2.71 13.90 -2.29
CA SER A 48 3.97 13.22 -2.01
C SER A 48 4.20 12.01 -2.92
N GLN A 49 3.13 11.33 -3.32
CA GLN A 49 3.17 10.22 -4.28
C GLN A 49 1.84 10.10 -5.02
N GLY A 50 1.87 10.00 -6.34
CA GLY A 50 0.69 9.71 -7.16
C GLY A 50 1.02 8.64 -8.19
N LEU A 51 0.48 7.43 -8.03
CA LEU A 51 0.76 6.29 -8.90
C LEU A 51 -0.53 5.75 -9.51
N LYS A 52 -0.42 5.26 -10.73
CA LYS A 52 -1.38 4.36 -11.38
C LYS A 52 -0.62 3.14 -11.86
N PHE A 53 -1.11 1.95 -11.56
CA PHE A 53 -0.39 0.72 -11.85
C PHE A 53 -1.33 -0.47 -11.98
N ASP A 54 -0.88 -1.45 -12.73
CA ASP A 54 -1.41 -2.80 -12.75
C ASP A 54 -0.44 -3.70 -12.00
N LEU A 55 -0.97 -4.66 -11.24
CA LEU A 55 -0.19 -5.77 -10.72
C LEU A 55 -0.94 -7.10 -10.90
N ILE A 56 -0.20 -8.20 -10.99
CA ILE A 56 -0.77 -9.55 -11.01
C ILE A 56 -0.77 -10.13 -9.58
N GLN A 57 -1.89 -10.74 -9.20
CA GLN A 57 -2.02 -11.52 -7.98
C GLN A 57 -2.90 -12.75 -8.24
N ASN A 58 -2.33 -13.94 -8.20
CA ASN A 58 -3.08 -15.21 -8.34
C ASN A 58 -4.00 -15.23 -9.57
N GLU A 59 -3.45 -14.89 -10.73
CA GLU A 59 -4.12 -14.81 -12.04
C GLU A 59 -5.02 -13.57 -12.24
N ASP A 60 -5.37 -12.84 -11.17
CA ASP A 60 -6.09 -11.58 -11.29
C ASP A 60 -5.15 -10.41 -11.59
N VAL A 61 -5.58 -9.51 -12.49
CA VAL A 61 -4.96 -8.21 -12.72
C VAL A 61 -5.67 -7.17 -11.88
N ILE A 62 -4.91 -6.50 -11.01
CA ILE A 62 -5.40 -5.41 -10.16
C ILE A 62 -4.95 -4.10 -10.77
N SER A 63 -5.90 -3.34 -11.29
CA SER A 63 -5.67 -1.98 -11.77
C SER A 63 -5.99 -0.99 -10.67
N ALA A 64 -4.98 -0.27 -10.19
CA ALA A 64 -5.10 0.63 -9.05
C ALA A 64 -4.60 2.05 -9.34
N LYS A 65 -5.19 3.03 -8.65
CA LYS A 65 -4.66 4.38 -8.47
C LYS A 65 -4.41 4.60 -7.00
N SER A 66 -3.25 5.16 -6.67
CA SER A 66 -2.87 5.56 -5.31
C SER A 66 -2.45 7.02 -5.30
N LEU A 67 -2.94 7.76 -4.31
CA LEU A 67 -2.60 9.15 -4.10
C LEU A 67 -2.30 9.39 -2.63
N THR A 68 -1.04 9.72 -2.33
CA THR A 68 -0.56 10.10 -1.01
C THR A 68 -0.39 11.61 -0.96
N LEU A 69 -1.07 12.22 0.00
CA LEU A 69 -1.10 13.64 0.27
C LEU A 69 -0.37 13.94 1.56
N GLN A 70 0.45 14.98 1.53
CA GLN A 70 1.04 15.58 2.72
C GLN A 70 0.25 16.84 3.06
N LEU A 71 -0.36 16.83 4.24
CA LEU A 71 -1.09 17.95 4.81
C LEU A 71 -0.16 18.69 5.81
N PRO A 72 -0.53 19.91 6.21
CA PRO A 72 0.14 20.62 7.31
C PRO A 72 0.14 19.81 8.62
N ASN A 73 1.03 20.19 9.54
CA ASN A 73 1.16 19.60 10.89
C ASN A 73 1.53 18.11 10.89
N ASP A 74 2.43 17.69 10.00
CA ASP A 74 2.93 16.31 9.92
C ASP A 74 1.80 15.27 9.74
N VAL A 75 0.72 15.68 9.07
CA VAL A 75 -0.43 14.84 8.71
C VAL A 75 -0.29 14.35 7.28
N SER A 76 -0.58 13.08 7.04
CA SER A 76 -0.58 12.55 5.68
C SER A 76 -1.76 11.60 5.44
N ILE A 77 -2.24 11.55 4.19
CA ILE A 77 -3.41 10.76 3.79
C ILE A 77 -3.10 10.05 2.49
N MET A 78 -3.23 8.73 2.50
CA MET A 78 -3.17 7.89 1.30
C MET A 78 -4.56 7.43 0.94
N TYR A 79 -4.94 7.62 -0.31
CA TYR A 79 -6.15 7.10 -0.93
C TYR A 79 -5.78 6.05 -1.98
N ILE A 80 -6.43 4.88 -1.91
CA ILE A 80 -6.26 3.82 -2.89
C ILE A 80 -7.64 3.47 -3.43
N VAL A 81 -7.75 3.40 -4.76
CA VAL A 81 -8.90 2.86 -5.48
C VAL A 81 -8.41 1.82 -6.48
N ARG A 82 -9.09 0.69 -6.55
CA ARG A 82 -8.72 -0.41 -7.45
C ARG A 82 -9.94 -1.13 -8.00
N HIS A 83 -9.73 -1.88 -9.07
CA HIS A 83 -10.67 -2.84 -9.61
C HIS A 83 -9.91 -4.04 -10.18
N LEU A 84 -10.61 -5.16 -10.32
CA LEU A 84 -10.05 -6.44 -10.75
C LEU A 84 -10.40 -6.71 -12.21
N ASN A 85 -9.45 -7.23 -12.96
CA ASN A 85 -9.60 -7.75 -14.31
C ASN A 85 -10.29 -6.81 -15.30
N GLY A 86 -10.11 -5.49 -15.14
CA GLY A 86 -10.80 -4.47 -15.93
C GLY A 86 -12.29 -4.30 -15.64
N ASP A 87 -12.86 -5.07 -14.69
CA ASP A 87 -14.24 -4.98 -14.27
C ASP A 87 -14.44 -3.88 -13.23
N LYS A 88 -14.98 -2.74 -13.67
CA LYS A 88 -15.25 -1.58 -12.81
C LYS A 88 -16.31 -1.84 -11.73
N GLU A 89 -17.14 -2.86 -11.86
CA GLU A 89 -18.13 -3.19 -10.82
C GLU A 89 -17.47 -3.79 -9.57
N THR A 90 -16.23 -4.27 -9.69
CA THR A 90 -15.41 -4.74 -8.55
C THR A 90 -14.68 -3.62 -7.81
N THR A 91 -14.99 -2.35 -8.13
CA THR A 91 -14.29 -1.20 -7.56
C THR A 91 -14.34 -1.20 -6.04
N ASN A 92 -13.16 -1.10 -5.43
CA ASN A 92 -13.00 -0.94 -3.99
C ASN A 92 -12.01 0.19 -3.71
N ASP A 93 -12.36 1.04 -2.75
CA ASP A 93 -11.54 2.15 -2.30
C ASP A 93 -11.42 2.21 -0.78
N PHE A 94 -10.32 2.77 -0.29
CA PHE A 94 -10.09 2.99 1.13
C PHE A 94 -9.04 4.07 1.36
N PHE A 95 -9.00 4.56 2.60
CA PHE A 95 -8.03 5.56 3.02
C PHE A 95 -7.17 5.05 4.18
N VAL A 96 -5.92 5.51 4.20
CA VAL A 96 -5.03 5.41 5.35
C VAL A 96 -4.53 6.81 5.69
N GLY A 97 -4.89 7.32 6.86
CA GLY A 97 -4.37 8.56 7.43
C GLY A 97 -3.22 8.29 8.39
N ALA A 98 -2.32 9.25 8.55
CA ALA A 98 -1.24 9.21 9.52
C ALA A 98 -1.03 10.58 10.14
N ILE A 99 -0.79 10.61 11.45
CA ILE A 99 -0.31 11.78 12.19
C ILE A 99 1.04 11.39 12.78
N GLU A 100 2.07 12.18 12.52
CA GLU A 100 3.42 11.97 13.04
C GLU A 100 3.72 12.97 14.17
N GLU A 101 4.17 12.46 15.30
CA GLU A 101 4.65 13.22 16.44
C GLU A 101 6.12 12.89 16.66
N LYS A 102 6.99 13.90 16.57
CA LYS A 102 8.43 13.75 16.80
C LYS A 102 8.72 13.65 18.29
N ASP A 103 9.55 12.71 18.69
CA ASP A 103 10.06 12.62 20.05
C ASP A 103 11.35 13.46 20.23
N GLU A 104 11.75 13.67 21.49
CA GLU A 104 12.92 14.48 21.85
C GLU A 104 14.26 13.90 21.34
N HIS A 105 14.28 12.63 20.91
CA HIS A 105 15.46 11.90 20.48
C HIS A 105 15.49 11.68 18.96
N GLY A 106 14.64 12.39 18.19
CA GLY A 106 14.59 12.28 16.73
C GLY A 106 13.82 11.07 16.21
N GLY A 107 13.19 10.28 17.09
CA GLY A 107 12.21 9.27 16.72
C GLY A 107 10.86 9.90 16.39
N VAL A 108 9.96 9.06 15.86
CA VAL A 108 8.60 9.45 15.48
C VAL A 108 7.61 8.44 16.07
N LYS A 109 6.63 8.95 16.81
CA LYS A 109 5.39 8.23 17.09
C LYS A 109 4.42 8.52 15.95
N GLU A 110 3.89 7.49 15.33
CA GLU A 110 2.95 7.59 14.23
C GLU A 110 1.61 6.97 14.65
N THR A 111 0.54 7.75 14.55
CA THR A 111 -0.84 7.30 14.75
C THR A 111 -1.49 7.13 13.38
N LYS A 112 -1.82 5.89 13.03
CA LYS A 112 -2.43 5.51 11.76
C LYS A 112 -3.93 5.32 11.90
N PHE A 113 -4.66 5.77 10.90
CA PHE A 113 -6.11 5.71 10.79
C PHE A 113 -6.47 4.99 9.50
N THR A 114 -7.42 4.07 9.50
CA THR A 114 -7.85 3.40 8.27
C THR A 114 -9.36 3.44 8.13
N ALA A 115 -9.83 4.05 7.04
CA ALA A 115 -11.25 4.13 6.69
C ALA A 115 -11.52 3.20 5.50
N ARG A 116 -11.91 1.95 5.79
CA ARG A 116 -12.25 0.95 4.77
C ARG A 116 -13.73 0.98 4.34
N ASN A 117 -14.58 1.45 5.23
CA ASN A 117 -16.04 1.51 5.04
C ASN A 117 -16.57 2.84 5.60
N GLU A 118 -17.85 3.11 5.35
CA GLU A 118 -18.49 4.37 5.71
C GLU A 118 -18.89 4.47 7.19
N VAL A 119 -18.52 3.50 8.02
CA VAL A 119 -19.02 3.37 9.40
C VAL A 119 -17.92 3.48 10.44
N SER A 120 -16.73 2.94 10.18
CA SER A 120 -15.67 2.80 11.18
C SER A 120 -14.31 3.18 10.64
N VAL A 121 -13.53 3.85 11.49
CA VAL A 121 -12.10 4.11 11.31
C VAL A 121 -11.33 3.26 12.32
N SER A 122 -10.37 2.45 11.86
CA SER A 122 -9.48 1.71 12.77
C SER A 122 -8.23 2.52 13.08
N ILE A 123 -7.76 2.46 14.32
CA ILE A 123 -6.61 3.25 14.79
C ILE A 123 -5.50 2.31 15.27
N PHE A 124 -4.26 2.63 14.94
CA PHE A 124 -3.07 1.91 15.40
C PHE A 124 -1.93 2.90 15.65
N GLU A 125 -1.13 2.66 16.69
CA GLU A 125 0.03 3.49 17.02
C GLU A 125 1.33 2.71 16.88
N LYS A 126 2.37 3.39 16.40
CA LYS A 126 3.72 2.83 16.32
C LYS A 126 4.77 3.86 16.64
N GLN A 127 5.90 3.40 17.16
CA GLN A 127 7.08 4.23 17.34
C GLN A 127 8.21 3.73 16.47
N PHE A 128 8.91 4.68 15.85
CA PHE A 128 10.11 4.46 15.05
C PHE A 128 11.25 5.29 15.64
N ASN A 129 12.43 4.70 15.74
CA ASN A 129 13.63 5.45 16.10
C ASN A 129 14.27 6.11 14.86
N GLU A 130 15.22 7.02 15.09
CA GLU A 130 15.90 7.74 14.00
C GLU A 130 16.57 6.82 12.97
N GLU A 131 17.22 5.74 13.42
CA GLU A 131 17.90 4.77 12.56
C GLU A 131 16.91 4.09 11.59
N GLN A 132 15.75 3.67 12.10
CA GLN A 132 14.68 3.07 11.30
C GLN A 132 14.10 4.05 10.27
N LEU A 133 14.04 5.34 10.61
CA LEU A 133 13.57 6.39 9.69
C LEU A 133 14.56 6.61 8.54
N VAL A 134 15.86 6.64 8.85
CA VAL A 134 16.93 6.78 7.83
C VAL A 134 16.98 5.55 6.92
N GLU A 135 16.92 4.35 7.48
CA GLU A 135 16.86 3.11 6.70
C GLU A 135 15.64 3.09 5.77
N ALA A 136 14.48 3.51 6.29
CA ALA A 136 13.26 3.58 5.50
C ALA A 136 13.40 4.50 4.29
N ALA A 137 13.94 5.71 4.47
CA ALA A 137 14.14 6.67 3.39
C ALA A 137 15.08 6.15 2.29
N ASN A 138 16.13 5.41 2.65
CA ASN A 138 17.07 4.84 1.68
C ASN A 138 16.43 3.72 0.84
N LEU A 139 15.68 2.83 1.47
CA LEU A 139 14.96 1.75 0.77
C LEU A 139 13.83 2.30 -0.10
N ASP A 140 13.21 3.39 0.32
CA ASP A 140 12.18 4.10 -0.44
C ASP A 140 12.71 4.59 -1.78
N LYS A 141 13.85 5.30 -1.73
CA LYS A 141 14.54 5.80 -2.91
C LYS A 141 14.88 4.68 -3.89
N LYS A 142 15.46 3.58 -3.39
CA LYS A 142 15.81 2.42 -4.22
C LYS A 142 14.56 1.79 -4.87
N SER A 143 13.48 1.64 -4.10
CA SER A 143 12.21 1.08 -4.60
C SER A 143 11.64 1.94 -5.73
N LYS A 144 11.71 3.27 -5.60
CA LYS A 144 11.28 4.22 -6.62
C LYS A 144 12.12 4.15 -7.89
N GLU A 145 13.45 4.02 -7.76
CA GLU A 145 14.37 3.91 -8.91
C GLU A 145 14.19 2.60 -9.68
N GLU A 146 13.85 1.52 -8.98
CA GLU A 146 13.66 0.18 -9.57
C GLU A 146 12.21 -0.10 -10.00
N PHE A 147 11.27 0.81 -9.72
CA PHE A 147 9.88 0.60 -10.11
C PHE A 147 9.74 0.60 -11.64
N PRO A 148 9.02 -0.38 -12.22
CA PRO A 148 8.89 -0.53 -13.67
C PRO A 148 7.90 0.48 -14.26
N PHE A 149 8.37 1.72 -14.40
CA PHE A 149 7.63 2.78 -15.05
C PHE A 149 7.54 2.56 -16.58
N ASP A 150 6.33 2.68 -17.12
CA ASP A 150 6.06 2.68 -18.57
C ASP A 150 5.38 4.00 -18.96
N GLU A 151 6.02 4.77 -19.85
CA GLU A 151 5.50 6.04 -20.35
C GLU A 151 4.16 5.88 -21.08
N ASN A 152 3.92 4.70 -21.68
CA ASN A 152 2.70 4.39 -22.42
C ASN A 152 1.69 3.59 -21.59
N TYR A 153 1.90 3.52 -20.27
CA TYR A 153 1.02 2.78 -19.38
C TYR A 153 -0.44 3.21 -19.49
N TYR A 154 -1.33 2.22 -19.56
CA TYR A 154 -2.78 2.39 -19.45
C TYR A 154 -3.36 1.35 -18.47
N PRO A 155 -4.43 1.66 -17.72
CA PRO A 155 -5.05 0.70 -16.82
C PRO A 155 -5.53 -0.56 -17.55
N GLY A 156 -5.15 -1.73 -17.04
CA GLY A 156 -5.45 -3.02 -17.64
C GLY A 156 -4.43 -3.50 -18.68
N GLN A 157 -3.30 -2.81 -18.87
CA GLN A 157 -2.19 -3.23 -19.73
C GLN A 157 -1.72 -4.67 -19.45
N LEU A 158 -1.76 -5.12 -18.19
CA LEU A 158 -1.36 -6.50 -17.87
C LEU A 158 -2.40 -7.55 -18.31
N LEU A 159 -3.66 -7.20 -18.56
CA LEU A 159 -4.68 -8.15 -19.06
C LEU A 159 -4.27 -8.77 -20.39
N GLU A 160 -3.63 -7.99 -21.26
CA GLU A 160 -3.15 -8.46 -22.56
C GLU A 160 -1.96 -9.43 -22.44
N GLN A 161 -1.31 -9.49 -21.28
CA GLN A 161 -0.09 -10.27 -21.04
C GLN A 161 -0.36 -11.58 -20.27
N VAL A 162 -1.53 -11.74 -19.66
CA VAL A 162 -1.89 -12.92 -18.85
C VAL A 162 -2.01 -14.21 -19.69
N ASP A 163 -2.37 -14.11 -20.97
CA ASP A 163 -2.53 -15.28 -21.86
C ASP A 163 -1.22 -15.85 -22.44
N SER A 164 -0.08 -15.14 -22.31
CA SER A 164 1.14 -15.45 -23.05
C SER A 164 2.23 -16.20 -22.25
N GLN A 165 1.96 -17.36 -21.63
CA GLN A 165 2.95 -18.30 -21.04
C GLN A 165 4.27 -17.70 -20.42
N ALA A 166 4.23 -16.55 -19.74
CA ALA A 166 5.44 -15.80 -19.40
C ALA A 166 5.67 -15.67 -17.88
N TRP A 167 6.28 -16.68 -17.24
CA TRP A 167 7.13 -16.57 -16.03
C TRP A 167 6.80 -15.51 -14.92
N TYR A 168 5.52 -15.19 -14.67
CA TYR A 168 5.00 -14.00 -13.93
C TYR A 168 5.33 -13.89 -12.42
N SER A 169 6.49 -14.37 -11.98
CA SER A 169 6.89 -14.43 -10.57
C SER A 169 8.14 -13.61 -10.25
N GLY A 170 8.13 -12.95 -9.10
CA GLY A 170 9.32 -12.48 -8.39
C GLY A 170 8.97 -11.37 -7.42
N CYS A 171 9.99 -10.70 -6.88
CA CYS A 171 9.78 -9.81 -5.74
C CYS A 171 9.59 -8.37 -6.19
N MET A 172 9.00 -7.55 -5.32
CA MET A 172 8.84 -6.12 -5.55
C MET A 172 10.21 -5.42 -5.70
N ALA A 173 10.20 -4.29 -6.39
CA ALA A 173 11.34 -3.38 -6.53
C ALA A 173 11.89 -2.94 -5.15
N GLY A 174 13.16 -2.56 -5.07
CA GLY A 174 13.84 -2.20 -3.82
C GLY A 174 14.65 -3.34 -3.20
N GLY A 175 14.66 -4.52 -3.83
CA GLY A 175 15.33 -5.72 -3.33
C GLY A 175 14.54 -6.49 -2.27
N TYR A 176 13.20 -6.40 -2.29
CA TYR A 176 12.34 -7.15 -1.37
C TYR A 176 12.60 -8.66 -1.51
N HIS A 177 12.50 -9.38 -0.40
CA HIS A 177 12.73 -10.83 -0.37
C HIS A 177 11.42 -11.64 -0.34
N TRP A 178 10.37 -11.06 0.23
CA TRP A 178 9.16 -11.79 0.61
C TRP A 178 7.91 -11.23 -0.05
N CYS A 179 7.86 -9.91 -0.31
CA CYS A 179 6.71 -9.38 -1.01
C CYS A 179 6.79 -9.65 -2.52
N GLY A 180 5.87 -10.51 -2.99
CA GLY A 180 5.61 -10.71 -4.40
C GLY A 180 5.15 -12.12 -4.74
N GLU A 181 4.44 -12.26 -5.86
CA GLU A 181 4.06 -13.58 -6.34
C GLU A 181 5.32 -14.41 -6.67
N GLY A 182 5.44 -15.58 -6.05
CA GLY A 182 6.64 -16.42 -6.14
C GLY A 182 7.84 -15.93 -5.33
N CYS A 183 7.65 -14.93 -4.47
CA CYS A 183 8.60 -14.63 -3.40
C CYS A 183 8.15 -15.26 -2.10
N GLY A 184 9.11 -15.90 -1.42
CA GLY A 184 8.84 -16.64 -0.19
C GLY A 184 8.03 -17.93 -0.38
N GLY A 185 6.84 -17.97 0.20
CA GLY A 185 6.04 -19.20 0.39
C GLY A 185 6.46 -20.00 1.63
N SER A 186 6.50 -21.33 1.54
CA SER A 186 6.72 -22.17 2.74
C SER A 186 8.06 -21.96 3.43
N ILE A 187 9.07 -21.48 2.71
CA ILE A 187 10.37 -21.15 3.28
C ILE A 187 10.32 -19.92 4.20
N ALA A 188 9.30 -19.05 4.09
CA ALA A 188 9.15 -17.89 4.95
C ALA A 188 9.01 -18.26 6.44
N CYS A 189 8.43 -19.43 6.75
CA CYS A 189 8.27 -19.91 8.12
C CYS A 189 9.57 -20.37 8.79
N SER A 190 10.53 -20.86 8.01
CA SER A 190 11.77 -21.45 8.54
C SER A 190 13.00 -20.59 8.27
N SER A 191 12.91 -19.66 7.31
CA SER A 191 14.02 -18.79 6.95
C SER A 191 14.39 -17.83 8.07
N GLN A 192 15.69 -17.72 8.34
CA GLN A 192 16.26 -16.72 9.24
C GLN A 192 16.50 -15.37 8.54
N LEU A 193 16.37 -15.31 7.20
CA LEU A 193 16.52 -14.07 6.46
C LEU A 193 15.39 -13.12 6.84
N ALA A 194 15.73 -11.94 7.34
CA ALA A 194 14.77 -10.88 7.61
C ALA A 194 14.27 -10.26 6.29
N GLY A 195 13.07 -9.68 6.33
CA GLY A 195 12.65 -8.78 5.26
C GLY A 195 13.51 -7.52 5.26
N VAL A 196 13.70 -6.93 4.08
CA VAL A 196 14.54 -5.72 3.92
C VAL A 196 14.00 -4.52 4.68
N ASN A 197 12.70 -4.50 4.97
CA ASN A 197 12.08 -3.53 5.86
C ASN A 197 10.84 -4.15 6.52
N GLN A 198 10.10 -3.33 7.25
CA GLN A 198 8.91 -3.79 7.95
C GLN A 198 7.81 -4.30 7.02
N LEU A 199 7.61 -3.65 5.87
CA LEU A 199 6.60 -4.10 4.89
C LEU A 199 6.97 -5.48 4.33
N ASP A 200 8.25 -5.71 4.03
CA ASP A 200 8.74 -7.01 3.58
C ASP A 200 8.60 -8.10 4.66
N ASN A 201 8.80 -7.76 5.94
CA ASN A 201 8.53 -8.67 7.05
C ASN A 201 7.03 -8.97 7.23
N CYS A 202 6.14 -8.04 6.86
CA CYS A 202 4.70 -8.32 6.81
C CYS A 202 4.39 -9.40 5.76
N CYS A 203 4.96 -9.32 4.56
CA CYS A 203 4.82 -10.33 3.52
C CYS A 203 5.40 -11.69 3.94
N LYS A 204 6.57 -11.71 4.60
CA LYS A 204 7.12 -12.94 5.19
C LYS A 204 6.14 -13.63 6.14
N SER A 205 5.48 -12.83 6.99
CA SER A 205 4.51 -13.34 7.96
C SER A 205 3.24 -13.85 7.29
N HIS A 206 2.82 -13.20 6.20
CA HIS A 206 1.69 -13.62 5.36
C HIS A 206 1.94 -14.97 4.69
N ASP A 207 3.07 -15.13 4.01
CA ASP A 207 3.47 -16.41 3.40
C ASP A 207 3.50 -17.54 4.43
N CYS A 208 4.01 -17.25 5.62
CA CYS A 208 4.03 -18.22 6.69
C CYS A 208 2.62 -18.53 7.24
N CYS A 209 1.72 -17.55 7.31
CA CYS A 209 0.32 -17.75 7.68
C CYS A 209 -0.37 -18.74 6.71
N TYR A 210 -0.19 -18.56 5.40
CA TYR A 210 -0.74 -19.46 4.39
C TYR A 210 -0.20 -20.89 4.55
N THR A 211 1.12 -21.00 4.72
CA THR A 211 1.82 -22.29 4.86
C THR A 211 1.38 -23.03 6.12
N THR A 212 1.40 -22.37 7.27
CA THR A 212 1.05 -22.99 8.56
C THR A 212 -0.41 -23.42 8.63
N ARG A 213 -1.29 -22.69 7.95
CA ARG A 213 -2.73 -23.00 7.91
C ARG A 213 -3.11 -23.96 6.79
N GLY A 214 -2.22 -24.21 5.82
CA GLY A 214 -2.49 -25.06 4.67
C GLY A 214 -3.63 -24.52 3.79
N VAL A 215 -3.76 -23.20 3.67
CA VAL A 215 -4.81 -22.53 2.90
C VAL A 215 -4.26 -22.00 1.57
N LYS A 216 -5.16 -21.71 0.63
CA LYS A 216 -4.85 -21.06 -0.65
C LYS A 216 -5.49 -19.69 -0.71
N HIS A 217 -4.96 -18.82 -1.57
CA HIS A 217 -5.52 -17.49 -1.75
C HIS A 217 -6.86 -17.58 -2.51
N PRO A 218 -7.84 -16.70 -2.22
CA PRO A 218 -7.84 -15.73 -1.11
C PRO A 218 -8.10 -16.37 0.26
N ASN A 219 -7.46 -15.83 1.30
CA ASN A 219 -7.73 -16.22 2.69
C ASN A 219 -7.88 -14.99 3.56
N CYS A 220 -9.12 -14.69 3.95
CA CYS A 220 -9.50 -13.49 4.68
C CYS A 220 -8.66 -13.24 5.93
N TYR A 221 -8.35 -14.31 6.68
CA TYR A 221 -7.55 -14.18 7.88
C TYR A 221 -6.11 -13.75 7.56
N CYS A 222 -5.40 -14.49 6.70
CA CYS A 222 -4.01 -14.15 6.40
C CYS A 222 -3.89 -12.81 5.68
N ASP A 223 -4.78 -12.53 4.72
CA ASP A 223 -4.77 -11.27 3.95
C ASP A 223 -5.08 -10.07 4.86
N GLU A 224 -6.04 -10.21 5.80
CA GLU A 224 -6.31 -9.15 6.79
C GLU A 224 -5.13 -8.93 7.75
N GLN A 225 -4.41 -9.99 8.16
CA GLN A 225 -3.20 -9.83 8.98
C GLN A 225 -2.10 -9.08 8.22
N LEU A 226 -1.90 -9.40 6.93
CA LEU A 226 -0.97 -8.65 6.08
C LEU A 226 -1.39 -7.19 5.98
N CYS A 227 -2.67 -6.92 5.71
CA CYS A 227 -3.18 -5.57 5.63
C CYS A 227 -2.94 -4.76 6.92
N LYS A 228 -3.27 -5.34 8.08
CA LYS A 228 -3.03 -4.71 9.38
C LYS A 228 -1.55 -4.43 9.60
N CYS A 229 -0.67 -5.38 9.26
CA CYS A 229 0.77 -5.20 9.37
C CYS A 229 1.30 -4.10 8.43
N ALA A 230 0.85 -4.08 7.17
CA ALA A 230 1.23 -3.08 6.18
C ALA A 230 0.74 -1.68 6.55
N ASN A 231 -0.48 -1.55 7.07
CA ASN A 231 -1.02 -0.27 7.57
C ASN A 231 -0.23 0.25 8.76
N ALA A 232 0.28 -0.65 9.60
CA ALA A 232 1.14 -0.35 10.73
C ALA A 232 2.61 -0.16 10.34
N ALA A 233 3.02 -0.44 9.11
CA ALA A 233 4.39 -0.22 8.67
C ALA A 233 4.60 1.27 8.35
N LYS A 234 5.87 1.72 8.37
CA LYS A 234 6.19 3.02 7.79
C LYS A 234 5.73 3.03 6.33
N TRP A 235 5.28 4.18 5.84
CA TRP A 235 4.92 4.29 4.43
C TRP A 235 6.17 4.30 3.55
N TYR A 236 6.41 3.15 2.92
CA TYR A 236 7.35 2.97 1.82
C TYR A 236 6.65 3.13 0.47
N PHE A 237 7.43 3.29 -0.58
CA PHE A 237 7.02 3.52 -1.96
C PHE A 237 6.16 2.38 -2.48
N ASN A 238 6.46 1.15 -2.04
CA ASN A 238 5.70 -0.07 -2.39
C ASN A 238 4.49 -0.33 -1.48
N THR A 239 4.23 0.48 -0.44
CA THR A 239 3.07 0.31 0.45
C THR A 239 1.76 0.28 -0.33
N PRO A 240 1.52 1.18 -1.31
CA PRO A 240 0.30 1.13 -2.10
C PRO A 240 0.14 -0.15 -2.90
N LEU A 241 1.22 -0.77 -3.38
CA LEU A 241 1.16 -2.02 -4.13
C LEU A 241 0.66 -3.16 -3.23
N VAL A 242 1.25 -3.29 -2.04
CA VAL A 242 0.86 -4.34 -1.08
C VAL A 242 -0.58 -4.12 -0.62
N GLN A 243 -0.96 -2.89 -0.29
CA GLN A 243 -2.32 -2.60 0.15
C GLN A 243 -3.33 -2.78 -0.98
N ALA A 244 -3.02 -2.34 -2.20
CA ALA A 244 -3.87 -2.57 -3.36
C ALA A 244 -4.06 -4.06 -3.64
N ALA A 245 -3.05 -4.91 -3.43
CA ALA A 245 -3.19 -6.36 -3.61
C ALA A 245 -3.92 -7.05 -2.45
N MET A 246 -3.62 -6.70 -1.20
CA MET A 246 -3.89 -7.58 -0.06
C MET A 246 -4.89 -7.01 0.95
N CYS A 247 -5.10 -5.69 0.97
CA CYS A 247 -6.04 -5.10 1.91
C CYS A 247 -7.48 -5.25 1.44
N PHE A 248 -8.36 -5.75 2.32
CA PHE A 248 -9.81 -5.82 2.05
C PHE A 248 -10.16 -6.61 0.78
N SER A 249 -9.37 -7.64 0.49
CA SER A 249 -9.62 -8.63 -0.57
C SER A 249 -10.72 -9.63 -0.20
N CYS A 250 -11.36 -9.48 0.97
CA CYS A 250 -12.34 -10.39 1.54
C CYS A 250 -13.38 -9.67 2.39
#